data_AF-A0A925AAU4-F1
#
_entry.id   AF-A0A925AAU4-F1
#
_cell.length_a   1.000
_cell.length_b   1.000
_cell.length_c   1.000
_cell.angle_alpha   90.00
_cell.angle_beta   90.00
_cell.angle_gamma   90.00
#
_symmetry.space_group_name_H-M   'P 1'
#
loop_
_entity.id
_entity.type
_entity.pdbx_description
1 polymer ?
#
loop_
_entity_poly.entity_id
_entity_poly.type
_entity_poly.pdbx_seq_one_letter_code
_entity_poly.pdbx_strand_id
1 'polypeptide(L)'
;MDVNTLINLIMIYVAGFMAGWGLILILLWIRPEYMFVLFYVVANHVLVFLFFDVWRLTWADAPVYALNSAIAAGIAIALGLPIVALFKWLKTRKTGTEKQFDKDIERIRAEIAARDQSAT
;
A
#
# COMPACT_ATOMS: atom_id res chain seq x y z
N MET A 1 18.09 -19.62 -27.11
CA MET A 1 16.78 -18.95 -26.96
C MET A 1 16.81 -17.72 -27.85
N ASP A 2 15.81 -17.52 -28.71
CA ASP A 2 15.70 -16.33 -29.57
C ASP A 2 15.53 -15.05 -28.72
N VAL A 3 16.12 -13.94 -29.18
CA VAL A 3 16.05 -12.62 -28.54
C VAL A 3 14.60 -12.19 -28.31
N ASN A 4 13.69 -12.44 -29.26
CA ASN A 4 12.27 -12.11 -29.08
C ASN A 4 11.62 -12.95 -27.97
N THR A 5 12.03 -14.21 -27.83
CA THR A 5 11.54 -15.10 -26.76
C THR A 5 12.04 -14.61 -25.39
N LEU A 6 13.28 -14.12 -25.31
CA LEU A 6 13.86 -13.55 -24.09
C LEU A 6 13.13 -12.25 -23.68
N ILE A 7 12.87 -11.36 -24.64
CA ILE A 7 12.16 -10.10 -24.41
C ILE A 7 10.73 -10.37 -23.91
N ASN A 8 9.99 -11.28 -24.56
CA ASN A 8 8.63 -11.61 -24.16
C ASN A 8 8.56 -12.16 -22.72
N LEU A 9 9.53 -12.99 -22.34
CA LEU A 9 9.64 -13.52 -20.97
C LEU A 9 9.87 -12.42 -19.93
N ILE A 10 10.78 -11.48 -20.22
CA ILE A 10 11.03 -10.34 -19.33
C ILE A 10 9.77 -9.47 -19.20
N MET A 11 9.10 -9.19 -20.31
CA MET A 11 7.90 -8.36 -20.33
C MET A 11 6.76 -8.99 -19.51
N ILE A 12 6.56 -10.30 -19.60
CA ILE A 12 5.54 -11.02 -18.81
C ILE A 12 5.89 -10.98 -17.32
N TYR A 13 7.16 -11.18 -16.97
CA TYR A 13 7.62 -11.14 -15.57
C TYR A 13 7.40 -9.74 -14.97
N VAL A 14 7.78 -8.68 -15.70
CA VAL A 14 7.55 -7.30 -15.29
C VAL A 14 6.05 -7.00 -15.18
N ALA A 15 5.24 -7.47 -16.13
CA ALA A 15 3.79 -7.28 -16.07
C ALA A 15 3.15 -7.96 -14.85
N GLY A 16 3.56 -9.19 -14.52
CA GLY A 16 3.10 -9.91 -13.34
C GLY A 16 3.48 -9.20 -12.04
N PHE A 17 4.73 -8.74 -11.95
CA PHE A 17 5.20 -7.96 -10.81
C PHE A 17 4.43 -6.64 -10.64
N MET A 18 4.21 -5.90 -11.74
CA MET A 18 3.47 -4.64 -11.73
C MET A 18 1.99 -4.81 -11.43
N ALA A 19 1.35 -5.86 -11.94
CA ALA A 19 -0.04 -6.18 -11.65
C ALA A 19 -0.24 -6.47 -10.15
N GLY A 20 0.70 -7.21 -9.54
CA GLY A 20 0.75 -7.41 -8.10
C GLY A 20 0.77 -6.08 -7.33
N TRP A 21 1.67 -5.18 -7.71
CA TRP A 21 1.75 -3.84 -7.12
C TRP A 21 0.47 -3.00 -7.26
N GLY A 22 -0.19 -3.04 -8.42
CA GLY A 22 -1.47 -2.37 -8.62
C GLY A 22 -2.55 -2.86 -7.64
N LEU A 23 -2.65 -4.18 -7.45
CA LEU A 23 -3.54 -4.80 -6.47
C LEU A 23 -3.22 -4.34 -5.03
N ILE A 24 -1.94 -4.30 -4.67
CA ILE A 24 -1.49 -3.84 -3.35
C ILE A 24 -1.94 -2.40 -3.08
N LEU A 25 -1.80 -1.49 -4.05
CA LEU A 25 -2.23 -0.10 -3.90
C LEU A 25 -3.74 0.02 -3.66
N ILE A 26 -4.55 -0.74 -4.39
CA ILE A 26 -6.01 -0.77 -4.22
C ILE A 26 -6.37 -1.28 -2.82
N LEU A 27 -5.73 -2.36 -2.37
CA LEU A 27 -6.00 -2.96 -1.07
C LEU A 27 -5.57 -2.06 0.09
N LEU A 28 -4.41 -1.40 -0.02
CA LEU A 28 -3.97 -0.40 0.94
C LEU A 28 -4.87 0.83 0.95
N TRP A 29 -5.44 1.21 -0.20
CA TRP A 29 -6.45 2.26 -0.27
C TRP A 29 -7.72 1.88 0.50
N ILE A 30 -8.17 0.61 0.43
CA ILE A 30 -9.32 0.14 1.21
C ILE A 30 -8.96 0.14 2.70
N ARG A 31 -7.83 -0.46 3.08
CA ARG A 31 -7.40 -0.58 4.48
C ARG A 31 -5.90 -0.34 4.62
N PRO A 32 -5.47 0.88 5.00
CA PRO A 32 -4.06 1.22 5.07
C PRO A 32 -3.48 0.75 6.41
N GLU A 33 -2.99 -0.48 6.49
CA GLU A 33 -2.25 -0.99 7.67
C GLU A 33 -0.85 -1.44 7.27
N TYR A 34 0.12 -1.20 8.15
CA TYR A 34 1.53 -1.56 7.89
C TYR A 34 1.74 -3.07 7.80
N MET A 35 0.99 -3.84 8.57
CA MET A 35 0.98 -5.31 8.49
C MET A 35 0.51 -5.80 7.11
N PHE A 36 -0.42 -5.08 6.47
CA PHE A 36 -0.85 -5.43 5.12
C PHE A 36 0.26 -5.21 4.09
N VAL A 37 1.06 -4.16 4.20
CA VAL A 37 2.22 -3.96 3.31
C VAL A 37 3.16 -5.15 3.39
N LEU A 38 3.53 -5.56 4.61
CA LEU A 38 4.41 -6.71 4.82
C LEU A 38 3.82 -7.99 4.23
N PHE A 39 2.56 -8.28 4.55
CA PHE A 39 1.85 -9.44 4.03
C PHE A 39 1.82 -9.45 2.50
N TYR A 40 1.48 -8.32 1.89
CA TYR A 40 1.33 -8.19 0.45
C TYR A 40 2.66 -8.27 -0.30
N VAL A 41 3.73 -7.66 0.22
CA VAL A 41 5.06 -7.76 -0.39
C VAL A 41 5.55 -9.20 -0.38
N VAL A 42 5.36 -9.91 0.73
CA VAL A 42 5.72 -11.33 0.86
C VAL A 42 4.85 -12.19 -0.06
N ALA A 43 3.54 -12.01 -0.03
CA ALA A 43 2.61 -12.76 -0.89
C ALA A 43 2.91 -12.56 -2.38
N ASN A 44 3.21 -11.32 -2.79
CA ASN A 44 3.59 -11.02 -4.17
C ASN A 44 4.90 -11.70 -4.57
N HIS A 45 5.92 -11.66 -3.71
CA HIS A 45 7.19 -12.35 -3.98
C HIS A 45 7.00 -13.87 -4.11
N VAL A 46 6.20 -14.47 -3.22
CA VAL A 46 5.89 -15.90 -3.28
C VAL A 46 5.14 -16.25 -4.56
N LEU A 47 4.14 -15.44 -4.96
CA LEU A 47 3.38 -15.68 -6.19
C LEU A 47 4.29 -15.57 -7.42
N VAL A 48 5.10 -14.52 -7.51
CA VAL A 48 6.05 -14.35 -8.63
C VAL A 48 7.01 -15.54 -8.70
N PHE A 49 7.57 -15.95 -7.56
CA PHE A 49 8.44 -17.13 -7.49
C PHE A 49 7.74 -18.40 -7.99
N LEU A 50 6.51 -18.67 -7.53
CA LEU A 50 5.75 -19.86 -7.91
C LEU A 50 5.37 -19.88 -9.39
N PHE A 51 5.02 -18.72 -9.97
CA PHE A 51 4.61 -18.64 -11.37
C PHE A 51 5.78 -18.67 -12.34
N PHE A 52 6.92 -18.08 -11.99
CA PHE A 52 7.99 -17.80 -12.96
C PHE A 52 9.29 -18.55 -12.68
N ASP A 53 9.62 -18.81 -11.42
CA ASP A 53 10.99 -19.16 -11.03
C ASP A 53 11.13 -20.59 -10.50
N VAL A 54 10.08 -21.17 -9.91
CA VAL A 54 10.14 -22.48 -9.23
C VAL A 54 10.60 -23.62 -10.16
N TRP A 55 10.38 -23.48 -11.47
CA TRP A 55 10.75 -24.48 -12.48
C TRP A 55 12.12 -24.22 -13.13
N ARG A 56 12.76 -23.07 -12.85
CA ARG A 56 13.96 -22.58 -13.55
C ARG A 56 15.17 -22.43 -12.65
N LEU A 57 14.96 -22.31 -11.33
CA LEU A 57 16.04 -22.05 -10.39
C LEU A 57 16.90 -23.28 -10.16
N THR A 58 18.21 -23.13 -10.33
CA THR A 58 19.18 -24.16 -9.91
C THR A 58 19.76 -23.84 -8.53
N TRP A 59 20.35 -24.84 -7.87
CA TRP A 59 21.02 -24.65 -6.58
C TRP A 59 22.19 -23.66 -6.64
N ALA A 60 22.81 -23.48 -7.81
CA ALA A 60 23.88 -22.50 -8.01
C ALA A 60 23.34 -21.06 -8.05
N ASP A 61 22.13 -20.86 -8.55
CA ASP A 61 21.50 -19.54 -8.71
C ASP A 61 20.73 -19.09 -7.45
N ALA A 62 20.38 -20.03 -6.58
CA ALA A 62 19.57 -19.78 -5.39
C ALA A 62 20.11 -18.67 -4.45
N PRO A 63 21.43 -18.56 -4.17
CA PRO A 63 21.94 -17.51 -3.30
C PRO A 63 21.76 -16.10 -3.89
N VAL A 64 22.03 -15.95 -5.19
CA VAL A 64 21.90 -14.68 -5.90
C VAL A 64 20.43 -14.28 -6.02
N TYR A 65 19.56 -15.26 -6.31
CA TYR A 65 18.12 -15.05 -6.33
C TYR A 65 17.57 -14.60 -4.98
N ALA A 66 17.99 -15.23 -3.89
CA ALA A 66 17.58 -14.87 -2.54
C ALA A 66 18.00 -13.43 -2.18
N LEU A 67 19.23 -13.03 -2.53
CA LEU A 67 19.70 -11.66 -2.33
C LEU A 67 18.88 -10.64 -3.14
N ASN A 68 18.66 -10.90 -4.43
CA ASN A 68 17.87 -10.03 -5.29
C ASN A 68 16.42 -9.90 -4.79
N SER A 69 15.83 -11.00 -4.32
CA SER A 69 14.49 -11.03 -3.73
C SER A 69 14.44 -10.23 -2.44
N ALA A 70 15.45 -10.34 -1.57
CA ALA A 70 15.54 -9.57 -0.34
C ALA A 70 15.66 -8.06 -0.63
N ILE A 71 16.46 -7.67 -1.62
CA ILE A 71 16.60 -6.27 -2.06
C ILE A 71 15.27 -5.76 -2.62
N ALA A 72 14.62 -6.52 -3.50
CA ALA A 72 13.34 -6.15 -4.09
C ALA A 72 12.24 -6.00 -3.02
N ALA A 73 12.17 -6.92 -2.05
CA ALA A 73 11.27 -6.82 -0.90
C ALA A 73 11.60 -5.62 -0.01
N GLY A 74 12.88 -5.32 0.22
CA GLY A 74 13.33 -4.15 0.98
C GLY A 74 12.89 -2.83 0.33
N ILE A 75 13.11 -2.69 -0.97
CA ILE A 75 12.63 -1.53 -1.75
C ILE A 75 11.11 -1.43 -1.71
N ALA A 76 10.43 -2.57 -1.84
CA ALA A 76 8.97 -2.62 -1.80
C ALA A 76 8.41 -2.11 -0.46
N ILE A 77 8.99 -2.56 0.66
CA ILE A 77 8.61 -2.10 1.99
C ILE A 77 8.93 -0.61 2.15
N ALA A 78 10.13 -0.17 1.74
CA ALA A 78 10.55 1.22 1.83
C ALA A 78 9.62 2.18 1.08
N LEU A 79 9.07 1.77 -0.06
CA LEU A 79 8.08 2.54 -0.83
C LEU A 79 6.66 2.40 -0.27
N GLY A 80 6.28 1.20 0.21
CA GLY A 80 4.96 0.91 0.73
C GLY A 80 4.63 1.62 2.04
N LEU A 81 5.62 1.81 2.92
CA LEU A 81 5.43 2.50 4.21
C LEU A 81 4.97 3.96 4.05
N PRO A 82 5.63 4.81 3.23
CA PRO A 82 5.14 6.15 2.89
C PRO A 82 3.73 6.16 2.30
N ILE A 83 3.40 5.21 1.42
CA ILE A 83 2.09 5.12 0.79
C ILE A 83 1.00 4.84 1.83
N VAL A 84 1.25 3.93 2.77
CA VAL A 84 0.31 3.69 3.88
C VAL A 84 0.18 4.90 4.78
N ALA A 85 1.28 5.56 5.12
CA ALA A 85 1.23 6.79 5.91
C ALA A 85 0.40 7.87 5.20
N LEU A 86 0.60 8.04 3.89
CA LEU A 86 -0.17 8.96 3.06
C LEU A 86 -1.65 8.60 3.04
N PHE A 87 -2.01 7.34 2.82
CA PHE A 87 -3.40 6.90 2.79
C PHE A 87 -4.09 7.04 4.14
N LYS A 88 -3.40 6.69 5.24
CA LYS A 88 -3.90 6.97 6.60
C LYS A 88 -4.17 8.45 6.77
N TRP A 89 -3.21 9.30 6.40
CA TRP A 89 -3.34 10.74 6.52
C TRP A 89 -4.45 11.34 5.65
N LEU A 90 -4.62 10.86 4.42
CA LEU A 90 -5.72 11.27 3.54
C LEU A 90 -7.07 10.90 4.13
N LYS A 91 -7.19 9.73 4.77
CA LYS A 91 -8.43 9.27 5.41
C LYS A 91 -8.72 9.93 6.75
N THR A 92 -7.70 10.33 7.51
CA THR A 92 -7.88 11.01 8.82
C THR A 92 -7.94 12.53 8.69
N ARG A 93 -7.65 13.08 7.51
CA ARG A 93 -7.84 14.50 7.25
C ARG A 93 -9.32 14.82 7.34
N LYS A 94 -9.72 15.53 8.40
CA LYS A 94 -11.03 16.17 8.46
C LYS A 94 -11.23 17.00 7.20
N THR A 95 -12.26 16.66 6.45
CA THR A 95 -12.63 17.43 5.26
C THR A 95 -13.03 18.85 5.69
N GLY A 96 -12.93 19.83 4.78
CA GLY A 96 -13.31 21.22 5.09
C GLY A 96 -14.74 21.33 5.66
N THR A 97 -15.63 20.46 5.18
CA THR A 97 -17.01 20.31 5.64
C THR A 97 -17.12 19.81 7.08
N GLU A 98 -16.32 18.83 7.49
CA GLU A 98 -16.32 18.34 8.88
C GLU A 98 -15.80 19.41 9.86
N LYS A 99 -14.80 20.19 9.45
CA LYS A 99 -14.33 21.33 10.26
C LYS A 99 -15.39 22.43 10.38
N GLN A 100 -16.20 22.63 9.34
CA GLN A 100 -17.31 23.57 9.38
C GLN A 100 -18.39 23.07 10.36
N PHE A 101 -18.76 21.79 10.30
CA PHE A 101 -19.71 21.20 11.23
C PHE A 101 -19.25 21.23 12.68
N ASP A 102 -17.96 20.99 12.96
CA ASP A 102 -17.43 21.13 14.33
C ASP A 102 -17.62 22.56 14.85
N LYS A 103 -17.33 23.58 14.02
CA LYS A 103 -17.51 24.99 14.39
C LYS A 103 -18.98 25.35 14.60
N ASP A 104 -19.87 24.84 13.75
CA ASP A 104 -21.30 25.07 13.88
C ASP A 104 -21.85 24.44 15.17
N ILE A 105 -21.40 23.22 15.52
CA ILE A 105 -21.74 22.57 16.79
C ILE A 105 -21.20 23.36 17.99
N GLU A 106 -19.96 23.82 17.94
CA GLU A 106 -19.39 24.67 19.01
C GLU A 106 -20.17 25.98 19.17
N ARG A 107 -20.54 26.62 18.06
CA ARG A 107 -21.36 27.84 18.07
C ARG A 107 -22.72 27.59 18.69
N ILE A 108 -23.42 26.53 18.30
CA ILE A 108 -24.73 26.17 18.86
C ILE A 108 -24.60 25.88 20.37
N ARG A 109 -23.55 25.17 20.79
CA ARG A 109 -23.31 24.87 22.21
C ARG A 109 -23.06 26.14 23.03
N ALA A 110 -22.33 27.12 22.48
CA ALA A 110 -22.11 28.42 23.09
C ALA A 110 -23.41 29.24 23.17
N GLU A 111 -24.24 29.22 22.12
CA GLU A 111 -25.53 29.91 22.09
C GLU A 111 -26.51 29.33 23.12
N ILE A 112 -26.54 28.02 23.34
CA ILE A 112 -27.37 27.37 24.38
C ILE A 112 -26.88 27.75 25.78
N ALA A 113 -25.57 27.66 26.03
CA ALA A 113 -25.01 28.03 27.33
C ALA A 113 -25.27 29.51 27.70
N ALA A 114 -25.22 30.41 26.71
CA ALA A 114 -25.54 31.82 26.91
C ALA A 114 -27.04 32.04 27.19
N ARG A 115 -27.93 31.27 26.57
CA ARG A 115 -29.38 31.30 26.82
C ARG A 115 -29.73 30.78 28.23
N ASP A 116 -29.07 29.73 28.68
CA ASP A 116 -29.30 29.18 30.02
C ASP A 116 -28.83 30.16 31.11
N GLN A 117 -27.73 30.88 30.90
CA GLN A 117 -27.23 31.92 31.83
C GLN A 117 -28.12 33.18 31.88
N SER A 118 -28.87 33.46 30.83
CA SER A 118 -29.79 34.61 30.78
C SER A 118 -31.21 34.27 31.24
N ALA A 119 -31.48 32.99 31.53
CA ALA A 119 -32.76 32.50 32.06
C ALA A 119 -32.77 32.31 33.59
N THR A 120 -31.61 32.46 34.26
CA THR A 120 -31.43 32.51 35.73
C THR A 120 -31.19 33.93 36.20
#